data_AF-A0A1G0H8J3-F1
#
_entry.id   AF-A0A1G0H8J3-F1
#
_cell.length_a   1.000
_cell.length_b   1.000
_cell.length_c   1.000
_cell.angle_alpha   90.00
_cell.angle_beta   90.00
_cell.angle_gamma   90.00
#
_symmetry.space_group_name_H-M   'P 1'
#
loop_
_entity.id
_entity.type
_entity.pdbx_description
1 polymer ?
#
loop_
_entity_poly.entity_id
_entity_poly.type
_entity_poly.pdbx_seq_one_letter_code
_entity_poly.pdbx_strand_id
1 'polypeptide(L)'
;MRINIDIKKFPTKIEPLQQSMTLGDAHGNSVFILYWLIQNSVVTLKEKADYEKFVQAHKVILEMTQTAYALSHDSYKGGLSNFDFDKTPNFAFDPARAQEHMSGLCSNVKNKKRLTDALDTIGIIIDNATVTTQKCIIRFIGDMLADRGYCDYPTLLLLQKLHAAVGVEKNTAGEVEKNIDVRILYSNHDKTLVEHYKFSRDSKFNFNPEVLGLAQQASLQTMIAFLEHGMLDPDKINGIISECYLPKLKLIDISDNPVPGHPDRLRFYTHAPAGKNELNKLAKAILGDQQKEFSSHAQFRSMVGDINNHFQQFLMRTMDALKRKVADAAIHDFVWTRAAKMDEGWRDTLATLGLECFHGHDGLLNVKNGDLNHVTGQIQLDGLLQNIAQILYDYPDEPLDARRQFVEREFRRVGILLPVSGPDIQATGSGGLAAATSSAGMFAGPTTVSATPASSAAAAAAASPHYSDPHNLDHTFLKK
;
A
#
# COMPACT_ATOMS: atom_id res chain seq x y z
N MET A 1 -0.89 1.16 17.72
CA MET A 1 -0.83 -0.23 17.23
C MET A 1 -2.25 -0.78 17.16
N ARG A 2 -2.83 -0.93 15.97
CA ARG A 2 -4.15 -1.56 15.80
C ARG A 2 -3.94 -2.95 15.20
N ILE A 3 -3.85 -3.94 16.06
CA ILE A 3 -3.70 -5.33 15.65
C ILE A 3 -5.04 -5.78 15.04
N ASN A 4 -5.01 -6.23 13.78
CA ASN A 4 -6.10 -6.89 13.07
C ASN A 4 -7.32 -6.01 12.70
N ILE A 5 -7.12 -5.02 11.82
CA ILE A 5 -8.22 -4.27 11.21
C ILE A 5 -8.81 -5.07 10.05
N ASP A 6 -10.08 -5.48 10.18
CA ASP A 6 -10.85 -6.07 9.08
C ASP A 6 -11.52 -4.95 8.26
N ILE A 7 -10.84 -4.51 7.21
CA ILE A 7 -11.35 -3.47 6.30
C ILE A 7 -12.56 -3.93 5.48
N LYS A 8 -12.93 -5.22 5.49
CA LYS A 8 -14.15 -5.71 4.83
C LYS A 8 -15.41 -5.40 5.65
N LYS A 9 -15.24 -5.04 6.92
CA LYS A 9 -16.32 -4.64 7.82
C LYS A 9 -16.26 -3.15 8.09
N PHE A 10 -17.43 -2.55 8.29
CA PHE A 10 -17.51 -1.16 8.72
C PHE A 10 -16.70 -0.94 10.02
N PRO A 11 -15.95 0.18 10.17
CA PRO A 11 -15.16 0.44 11.37
C PRO A 11 -15.99 0.31 12.66
N THR A 12 -15.55 -0.55 13.58
CA THR A 12 -16.20 -0.72 14.89
C THR A 12 -15.89 0.42 15.86
N LYS A 13 -14.78 1.12 15.62
CA LYS A 13 -14.35 2.29 16.38
C LYS A 13 -14.20 3.47 15.42
N ILE A 14 -14.90 4.56 15.73
CA ILE A 14 -14.76 5.86 15.09
C ILE A 14 -14.00 6.78 16.05
N GLU A 15 -12.86 7.29 15.60
CA GLU A 15 -12.06 8.24 16.35
C GLU A 15 -12.56 9.66 16.11
N PRO A 16 -12.42 10.56 17.10
CA PRO A 16 -12.71 11.97 16.90
C PRO A 16 -11.80 12.54 15.82
N LEU A 17 -12.33 13.50 15.05
CA LEU A 17 -11.59 14.21 14.02
C LEU A 17 -10.35 14.89 14.64
N GLN A 18 -9.21 14.74 13.98
CA GLN A 18 -7.97 15.42 14.35
C GLN A 18 -7.68 16.57 13.38
N GLN A 19 -6.94 17.58 13.85
CA GLN A 19 -6.56 18.74 13.03
C GLN A 19 -5.67 18.37 11.83
N SER A 20 -4.83 17.34 11.97
CA SER A 20 -4.00 16.81 10.89
C SER A 20 -3.90 15.31 11.02
N MET A 21 -4.17 14.61 9.93
CA MET A 21 -4.11 13.15 9.85
C MET A 21 -3.28 12.77 8.64
N THR A 22 -2.52 11.68 8.77
CA THR A 22 -1.67 11.17 7.71
C THR A 22 -2.00 9.71 7.47
N LEU A 23 -2.38 9.37 6.25
CA LEU A 23 -2.49 8.00 5.77
C LEU A 23 -1.14 7.59 5.16
N GLY A 24 -0.64 6.44 5.58
CA GLY A 24 0.54 5.81 5.00
C GLY A 24 0.29 5.30 3.58
N ASP A 25 1.07 4.30 3.19
CA ASP A 25 0.90 3.59 1.93
C ASP A 25 -0.50 2.94 1.86
N ALA A 26 -1.22 3.18 0.77
CA ALA A 26 -2.56 2.65 0.56
C ALA A 26 -2.60 1.54 -0.49
N HIS A 27 -1.50 1.30 -1.22
CA HIS A 27 -1.41 0.32 -2.29
C HIS A 27 -2.57 0.36 -3.30
N GLY A 28 -3.07 1.55 -3.66
CA GLY A 28 -4.22 1.68 -4.56
C GLY A 28 -5.53 1.09 -4.02
N ASN A 29 -5.64 0.81 -2.71
CA ASN A 29 -6.79 0.14 -2.11
C ASN A 29 -7.86 1.14 -1.63
N SER A 30 -8.84 1.40 -2.49
CA SER A 30 -9.93 2.34 -2.19
C SER A 30 -10.81 1.94 -1.01
N VAL A 31 -10.97 0.64 -0.71
CA VAL A 31 -11.71 0.17 0.48
C VAL A 31 -10.98 0.58 1.75
N PHE A 32 -9.66 0.41 1.77
CA PHE A 32 -8.85 0.85 2.91
C PHE A 32 -8.88 2.37 3.09
N ILE A 33 -8.80 3.12 1.99
CA ILE A 33 -8.89 4.60 2.03
C ILE A 33 -10.24 5.03 2.61
N LEU A 34 -11.36 4.48 2.12
CA LEU A 34 -12.69 4.79 2.64
C LEU A 34 -12.83 4.39 4.11
N TYR A 35 -12.36 3.19 4.49
CA TYR A 35 -12.33 2.73 5.88
C TYR A 35 -11.64 3.74 6.78
N TRP A 36 -10.45 4.19 6.39
CA TRP A 36 -9.64 5.14 7.15
C TRP A 36 -10.34 6.50 7.27
N LEU A 37 -10.94 7.00 6.19
CA LEU A 37 -11.68 8.26 6.21
C LEU A 37 -12.89 8.20 7.16
N ILE A 38 -13.63 7.08 7.18
CA ILE A 38 -14.75 6.88 8.10
C ILE A 38 -14.26 6.77 9.54
N GLN A 39 -13.26 5.94 9.76
CA GLN A 39 -12.69 5.71 11.08
C GLN A 39 -12.16 6.99 11.73
N ASN A 40 -11.71 7.97 10.94
CA ASN A 40 -11.19 9.23 11.46
C ASN A 40 -12.22 10.38 11.38
N SER A 41 -13.52 10.07 11.28
CA SER A 41 -14.61 11.05 11.21
C SER A 41 -14.48 12.08 10.08
N VAL A 42 -13.76 11.75 9.00
CA VAL A 42 -13.65 12.63 7.82
C VAL A 42 -14.86 12.44 6.93
N VAL A 43 -15.25 11.19 6.70
CA VAL A 43 -16.38 10.80 5.85
C VAL A 43 -17.41 10.07 6.69
N THR A 44 -18.69 10.36 6.48
CA THR A 44 -19.80 9.58 7.04
C THR A 44 -20.66 9.06 5.89
N LEU A 45 -20.94 7.77 5.89
CA LEU A 45 -21.89 7.18 4.94
C LEU A 45 -23.32 7.38 5.43
N LYS A 46 -24.28 7.41 4.50
CA LYS A 46 -25.70 7.52 4.82
C LYS A 46 -26.17 6.38 5.72
N GLU A 47 -25.80 5.15 5.37
CA GLU A 47 -26.11 3.96 6.16
C GLU A 47 -24.85 3.09 6.32
N LYS A 48 -24.74 2.38 7.45
CA LYS A 48 -23.68 1.39 7.67
C LYS A 48 -23.67 0.31 6.57
N ALA A 49 -24.86 -0.09 6.11
CA ALA A 49 -25.03 -1.09 5.04
C ALA A 49 -24.44 -0.62 3.70
N ASP A 50 -24.29 0.68 3.47
CA ASP A 50 -23.66 1.18 2.24
C ASP A 50 -22.17 0.83 2.19
N TYR A 51 -21.50 0.72 3.34
CA TYR A 51 -20.12 0.24 3.36
C TYR A 51 -20.00 -1.21 2.88
N GLU A 52 -20.92 -2.07 3.31
CA GLU A 52 -20.94 -3.47 2.87
C GLU A 52 -21.21 -3.56 1.37
N LYS A 53 -22.15 -2.76 0.84
CA LYS A 53 -22.38 -2.65 -0.61
C LYS A 53 -21.14 -2.16 -1.36
N PHE A 54 -20.43 -1.17 -0.81
CA PHE A 54 -19.17 -0.67 -1.38
C PHE A 54 -18.12 -1.78 -1.48
N VAL A 55 -17.91 -2.52 -0.38
CA VAL A 55 -16.97 -3.66 -0.34
C VAL A 55 -17.37 -4.75 -1.34
N GLN A 56 -18.65 -5.08 -1.45
CA GLN A 56 -19.12 -6.09 -2.41
C GLN A 56 -18.95 -5.63 -3.87
N ALA A 57 -19.24 -4.38 -4.18
CA ALA A 57 -18.98 -3.81 -5.51
C ALA A 57 -17.48 -3.85 -5.86
N HIS A 58 -16.62 -3.51 -4.90
CA HIS A 58 -15.17 -3.61 -5.07
C HIS A 58 -14.70 -5.06 -5.27
N LYS A 59 -15.35 -6.03 -4.60
CA LYS A 59 -15.09 -7.46 -4.81
C LYS A 59 -15.41 -7.92 -6.23
N VAL A 60 -16.48 -7.40 -6.85
CA VAL A 60 -16.79 -7.70 -8.26
C VAL A 60 -15.65 -7.24 -9.19
N ILE A 61 -15.10 -6.05 -8.95
CA ILE A 61 -13.96 -5.52 -9.71
C ILE A 61 -12.72 -6.38 -9.48
N LEU A 62 -12.45 -6.76 -8.23
CA LEU A 62 -11.37 -7.65 -7.83
C LEU A 62 -11.41 -8.99 -8.58
N GLU A 63 -12.55 -9.70 -8.51
CA GLU A 63 -12.72 -11.03 -9.11
C GLU A 63 -12.43 -10.99 -10.62
N MET A 64 -12.87 -9.94 -11.32
CA MET A 64 -12.60 -9.77 -12.75
C MET A 64 -11.13 -9.44 -13.02
N THR A 65 -10.51 -8.59 -12.20
CA THR A 65 -9.09 -8.26 -12.31
C THR A 65 -8.23 -9.51 -12.10
N GLN A 66 -8.41 -10.22 -10.99
CA GLN A 66 -7.73 -11.49 -10.75
C GLN A 66 -7.94 -12.50 -11.87
N THR A 67 -9.14 -12.60 -12.44
CA THR A 67 -9.42 -13.49 -13.58
C THR A 67 -8.60 -13.11 -14.81
N ALA A 68 -8.53 -11.83 -15.18
CA ALA A 68 -7.74 -11.39 -16.32
C ALA A 68 -6.25 -11.73 -16.17
N TYR A 69 -5.70 -11.48 -14.97
CA TYR A 69 -4.29 -11.74 -14.68
C TYR A 69 -3.98 -13.23 -14.56
N ALA A 70 -4.87 -14.04 -13.99
CA ALA A 70 -4.66 -15.49 -13.95
C ALA A 70 -4.64 -16.10 -15.36
N LEU A 71 -5.47 -15.60 -16.28
CA LEU A 71 -5.50 -16.05 -17.67
C LEU A 71 -4.25 -15.63 -18.48
N SER A 72 -3.51 -14.61 -18.03
CA SER A 72 -2.27 -14.17 -18.70
C SER A 72 -1.05 -15.01 -18.36
N HIS A 73 -1.14 -15.87 -17.36
CA HIS A 73 -0.07 -16.78 -16.96
C HIS A 73 -0.21 -18.13 -17.65
N ASP A 74 0.57 -18.38 -18.71
CA ASP A 74 0.57 -19.66 -19.46
C ASP A 74 0.81 -20.90 -18.60
N SER A 75 1.49 -20.73 -17.48
CA SER A 75 1.86 -21.83 -16.57
C SER A 75 0.81 -22.09 -15.48
N TYR A 76 -0.20 -21.23 -15.33
CA TYR A 76 -1.08 -21.28 -14.17
C TYR A 76 -2.22 -22.29 -14.36
N LYS A 77 -1.95 -23.55 -14.00
CA LYS A 77 -2.95 -24.64 -13.97
C LYS A 77 -3.74 -24.73 -12.65
N GLY A 78 -3.50 -23.81 -11.70
CA GLY A 78 -3.90 -23.94 -10.29
C GLY A 78 -5.34 -23.58 -9.91
N GLY A 79 -6.17 -23.13 -10.86
CA GLY A 79 -7.52 -22.62 -10.58
C GLY A 79 -7.50 -21.24 -9.88
N LEU A 80 -8.48 -20.39 -10.18
CA LEU A 80 -8.51 -18.97 -9.76
C LEU A 80 -8.40 -18.73 -8.24
N SER A 81 -8.75 -19.71 -7.41
CA SER A 81 -8.74 -19.59 -5.95
C SER A 81 -7.35 -19.52 -5.31
N ASN A 82 -6.28 -19.84 -6.05
CA ASN A 82 -4.93 -19.97 -5.50
C ASN A 82 -3.94 -18.92 -6.04
N PHE A 83 -4.39 -17.92 -6.81
CA PHE A 83 -3.48 -16.97 -7.48
C PHE A 83 -3.12 -15.84 -6.52
N ASP A 84 -1.87 -15.85 -6.05
CA ASP A 84 -1.33 -14.87 -5.11
C ASP A 84 -0.40 -13.89 -5.84
N PHE A 85 -0.83 -12.63 -6.01
CA PHE A 85 -0.01 -11.58 -6.63
C PHE A 85 1.29 -11.30 -5.88
N ASP A 86 1.29 -11.47 -4.56
CA ASP A 86 2.44 -11.18 -3.71
C ASP A 86 3.41 -12.37 -3.62
N LYS A 87 2.92 -13.62 -3.79
CA LYS A 87 3.76 -14.83 -3.74
C LYS A 87 4.25 -15.35 -5.10
N THR A 88 3.80 -14.78 -6.22
CA THR A 88 4.20 -15.24 -7.58
C THR A 88 5.01 -14.24 -8.41
N PRO A 89 6.03 -13.55 -7.84
CA PRO A 89 6.76 -12.49 -8.57
C PRO A 89 7.62 -12.99 -9.75
N ASN A 90 7.80 -14.31 -9.92
CA ASN A 90 8.77 -14.90 -10.85
C ASN A 90 8.16 -15.72 -12.00
N PHE A 91 6.84 -15.72 -12.19
CA PHE A 91 6.31 -16.27 -13.43
C PHE A 91 6.48 -15.25 -14.55
N ALA A 92 6.66 -15.72 -15.78
CA ALA A 92 6.67 -14.88 -16.97
C ALA A 92 5.27 -14.28 -17.16
N PHE A 93 5.00 -13.20 -16.45
CA PHE A 93 3.80 -12.41 -16.59
C PHE A 93 3.86 -11.71 -17.94
N ASP A 94 2.91 -12.05 -18.83
CA ASP A 94 2.76 -11.32 -20.09
C ASP A 94 1.78 -10.15 -19.89
N PRO A 95 2.29 -8.91 -19.88
CA PRO A 95 1.50 -7.72 -19.65
C PRO A 95 0.46 -7.47 -20.75
N ALA A 96 0.85 -7.66 -22.01
CA ALA A 96 -0.03 -7.44 -23.15
C ALA A 96 -1.20 -8.42 -23.13
N ARG A 97 -0.93 -9.67 -22.72
CA ARG A 97 -1.97 -10.69 -22.59
C ARG A 97 -2.92 -10.44 -21.42
N ALA A 98 -2.44 -9.92 -20.28
CA ALA A 98 -3.31 -9.53 -19.18
C ALA A 98 -4.29 -8.43 -19.60
N GLN A 99 -3.81 -7.45 -20.35
CA GLN A 99 -4.64 -6.39 -20.93
C GLN A 99 -5.64 -6.96 -21.95
N GLU A 100 -5.22 -7.88 -22.82
CA GLU A 100 -6.11 -8.57 -23.77
C GLU A 100 -7.24 -9.32 -23.04
N HIS A 101 -6.93 -10.09 -22.01
CA HIS A 101 -7.94 -10.81 -21.22
C HIS A 101 -8.88 -9.87 -20.48
N MET A 102 -8.35 -8.79 -19.89
CA MET A 102 -9.19 -7.77 -19.27
C MET A 102 -10.15 -7.14 -20.29
N SER A 103 -9.65 -6.84 -21.49
CA SER A 103 -10.44 -6.33 -22.60
C SER A 103 -11.51 -7.33 -23.05
N GLY A 104 -11.18 -8.62 -23.12
CA GLY A 104 -12.13 -9.70 -23.40
C GLY A 104 -13.22 -9.83 -22.33
N LEU A 105 -12.87 -9.76 -21.05
CA LEU A 105 -13.83 -9.73 -19.95
C LEU A 105 -14.74 -8.52 -20.02
N CYS A 106 -14.20 -7.34 -20.35
CA CYS A 106 -14.94 -6.10 -20.52
C CYS A 106 -15.87 -6.11 -21.74
N SER A 107 -15.51 -6.85 -22.78
CA SER A 107 -16.33 -7.01 -24.00
C SER A 107 -17.51 -7.96 -23.80
N ASN A 108 -17.43 -8.88 -22.84
CA ASN A 108 -18.52 -9.80 -22.53
C ASN A 108 -19.71 -9.05 -21.91
N VAL A 109 -20.87 -9.08 -22.56
CA VAL A 109 -22.08 -8.32 -22.15
C VAL A 109 -22.47 -8.55 -20.68
N LYS A 110 -22.40 -9.80 -20.20
CA LYS A 110 -22.77 -10.13 -18.82
C LYS A 110 -21.76 -9.55 -17.82
N ASN A 111 -20.47 -9.67 -18.09
CA ASN A 111 -19.42 -9.11 -17.24
C ASN A 111 -19.42 -7.58 -17.28
N LYS A 112 -19.57 -6.97 -18.46
CA LYS A 112 -19.72 -5.53 -18.64
C LYS A 112 -20.85 -4.97 -17.79
N LYS A 113 -22.02 -5.62 -17.82
CA LYS A 113 -23.16 -5.19 -16.98
C LYS A 113 -22.81 -5.28 -15.49
N ARG A 114 -22.26 -6.41 -15.03
CA ARG A 114 -21.88 -6.59 -13.62
C ARG A 114 -20.86 -5.54 -13.14
N LEU A 115 -19.87 -5.23 -13.98
CA LEU A 115 -18.86 -4.22 -13.71
C LEU A 115 -19.47 -2.81 -13.68
N THR A 116 -20.33 -2.48 -14.63
CA THR A 116 -21.03 -1.20 -14.68
C THR A 116 -21.92 -1.02 -13.44
N ASP A 117 -22.72 -2.04 -13.09
CA ASP A 117 -23.56 -2.02 -11.88
C ASP A 117 -22.72 -1.79 -10.61
N ALA A 118 -21.51 -2.38 -10.54
CA ALA A 118 -20.59 -2.20 -9.41
C ALA A 118 -20.00 -0.78 -9.36
N LEU A 119 -19.58 -0.24 -10.52
CA LEU A 119 -19.07 1.14 -10.64
C LEU A 119 -20.14 2.17 -10.27
N ASP A 120 -21.38 1.96 -10.73
CA ASP A 120 -22.53 2.80 -10.40
C ASP A 120 -22.84 2.75 -8.91
N THR A 121 -22.82 1.55 -8.31
CA THR A 121 -23.02 1.36 -6.88
C THR A 121 -21.99 2.14 -6.06
N ILE A 122 -20.70 2.04 -6.44
CA ILE A 122 -19.61 2.80 -5.80
C ILE A 122 -19.85 4.31 -5.93
N GLY A 123 -20.18 4.79 -7.13
CA GLY A 123 -20.46 6.20 -7.40
C GLY A 123 -21.59 6.73 -6.52
N ILE A 124 -22.73 6.04 -6.49
CA ILE A 124 -23.90 6.41 -5.67
C ILE A 124 -23.55 6.48 -4.18
N ILE A 125 -22.76 5.54 -3.66
CA ILE A 125 -22.37 5.52 -2.25
C ILE A 125 -21.47 6.70 -1.90
N ILE A 126 -20.45 6.98 -2.73
CA ILE A 126 -19.54 8.12 -2.52
C ILE A 126 -20.29 9.45 -2.66
N ASP A 127 -21.17 9.57 -3.65
CA ASP A 127 -21.96 10.78 -3.89
C ASP A 127 -22.88 11.09 -2.70
N ASN A 128 -23.48 10.07 -2.09
CA ASN A 128 -24.34 10.22 -0.91
C ASN A 128 -23.58 10.34 0.42
N ALA A 129 -22.27 10.09 0.44
CA ALA A 129 -21.48 10.28 1.64
C ALA A 129 -21.45 11.76 2.03
N THR A 130 -21.35 12.05 3.32
CA THR A 130 -21.08 13.40 3.82
C THR A 130 -19.62 13.49 4.23
N VAL A 131 -19.05 14.68 4.08
CA VAL A 131 -17.70 14.99 4.50
C VAL A 131 -17.79 16.01 5.63
N THR A 132 -16.92 15.90 6.62
CA THR A 132 -16.89 16.81 7.76
C THR A 132 -16.75 18.27 7.31
N THR A 133 -17.41 19.18 8.02
CA THR A 133 -17.25 20.63 7.86
C THR A 133 -16.16 21.21 8.74
N GLN A 134 -15.63 20.43 9.69
CA GLN A 134 -14.59 20.88 10.59
C GLN A 134 -13.23 20.95 9.89
N LYS A 135 -12.47 22.00 10.20
CA LYS A 135 -11.13 22.23 9.64
C LYS A 135 -10.18 21.07 9.94
N CYS A 136 -9.68 20.40 8.91
CA CYS A 136 -8.62 19.40 9.06
C CYS A 136 -7.69 19.30 7.84
N ILE A 137 -6.47 18.81 8.07
CA ILE A 137 -5.50 18.46 7.03
C ILE A 137 -5.51 16.95 6.86
N ILE A 138 -5.65 16.49 5.62
CA ILE A 138 -5.56 15.08 5.25
C ILE A 138 -4.32 14.93 4.37
N ARG A 139 -3.37 14.11 4.82
CA ARG A 139 -2.14 13.85 4.08
C ARG A 139 -2.07 12.41 3.64
N PHE A 140 -1.89 12.20 2.35
CA PHE A 140 -1.60 10.89 1.77
C PHE A 140 -0.11 10.81 1.47
N ILE A 141 0.57 9.77 1.95
CA ILE A 141 2.02 9.62 1.78
C ILE A 141 2.43 9.10 0.39
N GLY A 142 1.46 8.83 -0.49
CA GLY A 142 1.69 8.35 -1.86
C GLY A 142 1.11 6.96 -2.06
N ASP A 143 1.33 6.37 -3.22
CA ASP A 143 0.89 5.00 -3.59
C ASP A 143 -0.63 4.80 -3.44
N MET A 144 -1.36 5.88 -3.70
CA MET A 144 -2.82 5.93 -3.65
C MET A 144 -3.47 5.45 -4.95
N LEU A 145 -2.73 5.55 -6.06
CA LEU A 145 -3.18 5.29 -7.42
C LEU A 145 -2.06 4.56 -8.16
N ALA A 146 -2.40 3.86 -9.24
CA ALA A 146 -1.45 3.12 -10.07
C ALA A 146 -0.55 2.14 -9.27
N ASP A 147 -1.11 1.50 -8.24
CA ASP A 147 -0.46 0.43 -7.46
C ASP A 147 -1.24 -0.90 -7.61
N ARG A 148 -0.96 -1.87 -6.74
CA ARG A 148 -1.48 -3.25 -6.69
C ARG A 148 -2.98 -3.37 -6.38
N GLY A 149 -3.65 -2.26 -6.04
CA GLY A 149 -5.10 -2.21 -5.89
C GLY A 149 -5.83 -2.62 -7.17
N TYR A 150 -7.16 -2.64 -7.13
CA TYR A 150 -7.93 -3.27 -8.21
C TYR A 150 -8.47 -2.29 -9.25
N CYS A 151 -8.72 -1.04 -8.89
CA CYS A 151 -9.13 0.00 -9.82
C CYS A 151 -8.89 1.38 -9.19
N ASP A 152 -8.32 2.32 -9.95
CA ASP A 152 -8.07 3.70 -9.50
C ASP A 152 -9.35 4.55 -9.39
N TYR A 153 -10.40 4.22 -10.14
CA TYR A 153 -11.60 5.05 -10.25
C TYR A 153 -12.30 5.32 -8.90
N PRO A 154 -12.53 4.33 -8.02
CA PRO A 154 -13.10 4.60 -6.69
C PRO A 154 -12.23 5.55 -5.84
N THR A 155 -10.90 5.44 -5.91
CA THR A 155 -10.00 6.38 -5.22
C THR A 155 -10.13 7.79 -5.79
N LEU A 156 -10.20 7.95 -7.11
CA LEU A 156 -10.44 9.23 -7.76
C LEU A 156 -11.77 9.87 -7.33
N LEU A 157 -12.85 9.08 -7.21
CA LEU A 157 -14.14 9.57 -6.71
C LEU A 157 -14.06 10.04 -5.26
N LEU A 158 -13.32 9.34 -4.39
CA LEU A 158 -13.08 9.80 -3.01
C LEU A 158 -12.31 11.12 -2.98
N LEU A 159 -11.28 11.28 -3.82
CA LEU A 159 -10.54 12.53 -3.94
C LEU A 159 -11.42 13.67 -4.46
N GLN A 160 -12.28 13.40 -5.46
CA GLN A 160 -13.28 14.36 -5.94
C GLN A 160 -14.23 14.78 -4.83
N LYS A 161 -14.72 13.81 -4.03
CA LYS A 161 -15.62 14.07 -2.91
C LYS A 161 -14.99 14.95 -1.84
N LEU A 162 -13.73 14.68 -1.49
CA LEU A 162 -12.97 15.51 -0.56
C LEU A 162 -12.69 16.91 -1.14
N HIS A 163 -12.39 17.01 -2.44
CA HIS A 163 -12.21 18.29 -3.12
C HIS A 163 -13.49 19.13 -3.12
N ALA A 164 -14.65 18.54 -3.44
CA ALA A 164 -15.94 19.23 -3.43
C ALA A 164 -16.37 19.67 -2.02
N ALA A 165 -15.91 18.96 -0.98
CA ALA A 165 -16.13 19.32 0.41
C ALA A 165 -15.24 20.46 0.91
N VAL A 166 -14.36 21.00 0.06
CA VAL A 166 -13.64 22.25 0.33
C VAL A 166 -14.66 23.39 0.31
N GLY A 167 -15.36 23.53 1.44
CA GLY A 167 -16.25 24.65 1.70
C GLY A 167 -15.45 25.94 1.66
N VAL A 168 -16.07 26.97 1.09
CA VAL A 168 -15.61 28.34 1.18
C VAL A 168 -16.34 28.98 2.34
N GLU A 169 -15.82 28.86 3.56
CA GLU A 169 -16.27 29.76 4.61
C GLU A 169 -15.64 31.12 4.33
N LYS A 170 -16.46 32.12 3.99
CA LYS A 170 -16.01 33.50 3.98
C LYS A 170 -15.84 33.93 5.42
N ASN A 171 -14.60 34.17 5.86
CA ASN A 171 -14.38 34.84 7.13
C ASN A 171 -14.94 36.27 7.08
N THR A 172 -15.00 36.97 8.22
CA THR A 172 -15.47 38.37 8.30
C THR A 172 -14.67 39.35 7.43
N ALA A 173 -13.48 38.95 6.95
CA ALA A 173 -12.66 39.72 6.00
C ALA A 173 -12.90 39.34 4.52
N GLY A 174 -13.83 38.43 4.24
CA GLY A 174 -14.16 37.95 2.89
C GLY A 174 -13.21 36.89 2.34
N GLU A 175 -12.25 36.41 3.13
CA GLU A 175 -11.32 35.36 2.71
C GLU A 175 -11.96 33.99 2.81
N VAL A 176 -11.62 33.14 1.85
CA VAL A 176 -12.10 31.78 1.70
C VAL A 176 -11.27 30.84 2.59
N GLU A 177 -11.80 30.46 3.75
CA GLU A 177 -11.19 29.43 4.57
C GLU A 177 -11.68 28.05 4.13
N LYS A 178 -10.74 27.14 3.87
CA LYS A 178 -11.01 25.78 3.43
C LYS A 178 -11.21 24.86 4.62
N ASN A 179 -12.35 24.17 4.65
CA ASN A 179 -12.66 23.20 5.71
C ASN A 179 -11.78 21.94 5.64
N ILE A 180 -11.30 21.57 4.46
CA ILE A 180 -10.38 20.44 4.31
C ILE A 180 -9.21 20.83 3.43
N ASP A 181 -8.01 20.52 3.89
CA ASP A 181 -6.78 20.64 3.11
C ASP A 181 -6.21 19.24 2.81
N VAL A 182 -6.52 18.75 1.60
CA VAL A 182 -5.96 17.49 1.08
C VAL A 182 -4.56 17.74 0.52
N ARG A 183 -3.58 16.97 0.97
CA ARG A 183 -2.18 17.00 0.52
C ARG A 183 -1.75 15.60 0.11
N ILE A 184 -1.17 15.44 -1.07
CA ILE A 184 -0.73 14.14 -1.59
C ILE A 184 0.77 14.23 -1.85
N LEU A 185 1.55 13.36 -1.22
CA LEU A 185 2.98 13.25 -1.51
C LEU A 185 3.16 12.43 -2.77
N TYR A 186 3.90 12.97 -3.72
CA TYR A 186 4.17 12.34 -5.00
C TYR A 186 5.08 11.12 -4.82
N SER A 187 4.63 9.98 -5.32
CA SER A 187 5.34 8.70 -5.28
C SER A 187 5.83 8.21 -6.64
N ASN A 188 6.52 7.06 -6.65
CA ASN A 188 6.86 6.35 -7.87
C ASN A 188 5.61 5.82 -8.60
N HIS A 189 4.55 5.43 -7.89
CA HIS A 189 3.29 5.02 -8.51
C HIS A 189 2.52 6.22 -9.07
N ASP A 190 2.50 7.35 -8.35
CA ASP A 190 1.92 8.60 -8.85
C ASP A 190 2.61 9.07 -10.15
N LYS A 191 3.93 8.87 -10.27
CA LYS A 191 4.66 9.15 -11.52
C LYS A 191 4.11 8.38 -12.71
N THR A 192 3.77 7.10 -12.51
CA THR A 192 3.17 6.26 -13.56
C THR A 192 1.84 6.84 -14.03
N LEU A 193 0.92 7.15 -13.11
CA LEU A 193 -0.36 7.79 -13.45
C LEU A 193 -0.16 9.14 -14.18
N VAL A 194 0.72 10.00 -13.66
CA VAL A 194 0.95 11.33 -14.21
C VAL A 194 1.54 11.25 -15.62
N GLU A 195 2.41 10.30 -15.89
CA GLU A 195 2.92 10.06 -17.25
C GLU A 195 1.81 9.61 -18.19
N HIS A 196 1.00 8.61 -17.80
CA HIS A 196 -0.15 8.19 -18.61
C HIS A 196 -1.10 9.34 -18.91
N TYR A 197 -1.45 10.14 -17.89
CA TYR A 197 -2.29 11.31 -18.05
C TYR A 197 -1.68 12.36 -19.00
N LYS A 198 -0.36 12.56 -18.93
CA LYS A 198 0.36 13.49 -19.81
C LYS A 198 0.36 13.01 -21.26
N PHE A 199 0.54 11.71 -21.51
CA PHE A 199 0.50 11.14 -22.86
C PHE A 199 -0.93 11.08 -23.43
N SER A 200 -1.93 10.89 -22.57
CA SER A 200 -3.33 10.77 -22.99
C SER A 200 -3.98 12.08 -23.45
N ARG A 201 -3.44 13.23 -23.04
CA ARG A 201 -3.91 14.54 -23.53
C ARG A 201 -3.56 14.78 -25.00
N ASP A 202 -2.48 14.16 -25.49
CA ASP A 202 -1.96 14.38 -26.83
C ASP A 202 -2.40 13.26 -27.81
N SER A 203 -2.89 12.13 -27.30
CA SER A 203 -3.40 10.98 -28.08
C SER A 203 -4.24 10.07 -27.17
N LYS A 204 -5.19 9.28 -27.71
CA LYS A 204 -5.98 8.29 -26.93
C LYS A 204 -5.09 7.61 -25.87
N PHE A 205 -5.52 7.58 -24.60
CA PHE A 205 -4.80 7.01 -23.44
C PHE A 205 -3.80 5.93 -23.86
N ASN A 206 -2.54 6.33 -24.08
CA ASN A 206 -1.55 5.42 -24.64
C ASN A 206 -0.67 4.89 -23.52
N PHE A 207 -0.38 3.60 -23.60
CA PHE A 207 0.32 2.90 -22.54
C PHE A 207 1.83 3.15 -22.67
N ASN A 208 2.48 3.70 -21.64
CA ASN A 208 3.94 3.62 -21.48
C ASN A 208 4.29 2.55 -20.44
N PRO A 209 4.73 1.34 -20.84
CA PRO A 209 5.10 0.26 -19.92
C PRO A 209 6.30 0.56 -19.02
N GLU A 210 7.05 1.63 -19.30
CA GLU A 210 8.45 1.70 -18.89
C GLU A 210 8.67 2.10 -17.42
N VAL A 211 7.65 2.59 -16.69
CA VAL A 211 7.85 3.09 -15.31
C VAL A 211 7.75 1.99 -14.25
N LEU A 212 6.72 1.15 -14.32
CA LEU A 212 6.43 0.08 -13.37
C LEU A 212 5.88 -1.16 -14.10
N GLY A 213 6.23 -2.36 -13.63
CA GLY A 213 5.63 -3.60 -14.17
C GLY A 213 4.11 -3.63 -13.93
N LEU A 214 3.30 -4.16 -14.87
CA LEU A 214 1.84 -3.98 -14.77
C LEU A 214 1.20 -4.52 -13.49
N ALA A 215 1.75 -5.59 -12.90
CA ALA A 215 1.24 -6.12 -11.64
C ALA A 215 1.37 -5.10 -10.50
N GLN A 216 2.41 -4.25 -10.54
CA GLN A 216 2.61 -3.15 -9.60
C GLN A 216 1.76 -1.92 -9.93
N GLN A 217 0.94 -1.94 -10.98
CA GLN A 217 0.04 -0.84 -11.33
C GLN A 217 -1.34 -1.35 -11.76
N ALA A 218 -1.78 -2.48 -11.18
CA ALA A 218 -3.00 -3.17 -11.57
C ALA A 218 -4.25 -2.28 -11.48
N SER A 219 -4.31 -1.41 -10.48
CA SER A 219 -5.42 -0.46 -10.28
C SER A 219 -5.58 0.51 -11.47
N LEU A 220 -4.47 1.00 -12.01
CA LEU A 220 -4.48 1.86 -13.20
C LEU A 220 -4.87 1.06 -14.45
N GLN A 221 -4.33 -0.14 -14.63
CA GLN A 221 -4.63 -0.98 -15.80
C GLN A 221 -6.11 -1.31 -15.91
N THR A 222 -6.75 -1.68 -14.80
CA THR A 222 -8.19 -1.94 -14.76
C THR A 222 -8.99 -0.68 -15.11
N MET A 223 -8.60 0.49 -14.60
CA MET A 223 -9.27 1.75 -14.94
C MET A 223 -9.14 2.08 -16.44
N ILE A 224 -7.96 1.89 -17.03
CA ILE A 224 -7.73 2.08 -18.48
C ILE A 224 -8.63 1.15 -19.28
N ALA A 225 -8.71 -0.13 -18.94
CA ALA A 225 -9.61 -1.06 -19.62
C ALA A 225 -11.09 -0.62 -19.54
N PHE A 226 -11.53 -0.11 -18.39
CA PHE A 226 -12.89 0.41 -18.26
C PHE A 226 -13.15 1.65 -19.14
N LEU A 227 -12.16 2.53 -19.30
CA LEU A 227 -12.23 3.66 -20.23
C LEU A 227 -12.32 3.21 -21.68
N GLU A 228 -11.46 2.28 -22.11
CA GLU A 228 -11.43 1.75 -23.49
C GLU A 228 -12.75 1.08 -23.88
N HIS A 229 -13.45 0.48 -22.91
CA HIS A 229 -14.74 -0.20 -23.11
C HIS A 229 -15.95 0.71 -22.86
N GLY A 230 -15.75 2.01 -22.64
CA GLY A 230 -16.82 2.98 -22.43
C GLY A 230 -17.65 2.72 -21.17
N MET A 231 -17.06 2.09 -20.15
CA MET A 231 -17.68 1.94 -18.82
C MET A 231 -17.42 3.17 -17.94
N LEU A 232 -16.40 3.95 -18.26
CA LEU A 232 -16.06 5.22 -17.61
C LEU A 232 -16.04 6.34 -18.64
N ASP A 233 -16.43 7.53 -18.21
CA ASP A 233 -16.35 8.76 -19.00
C ASP A 233 -14.93 9.36 -18.91
N PRO A 234 -14.17 9.43 -20.02
CA PRO A 234 -12.83 10.00 -20.02
C PRO A 234 -12.78 11.47 -19.58
N ASP A 235 -13.79 12.26 -19.91
CA ASP A 235 -13.81 13.69 -19.55
C ASP A 235 -13.99 13.86 -18.05
N LYS A 236 -14.85 13.04 -17.43
CA LYS A 236 -14.97 12.97 -15.97
C LYS A 236 -13.65 12.61 -15.31
N ILE A 237 -12.95 11.58 -15.79
CA ILE A 237 -11.64 11.17 -15.23
C ILE A 237 -10.61 12.30 -15.38
N ASN A 238 -10.54 12.91 -16.56
CA ASN A 238 -9.63 14.02 -16.83
C ASN A 238 -9.91 15.23 -15.93
N GLY A 239 -11.18 15.57 -15.71
CA GLY A 239 -11.61 16.60 -14.78
C GLY A 239 -11.14 16.31 -13.35
N ILE A 240 -11.39 15.10 -12.84
CA ILE A 240 -10.95 14.72 -11.49
C ILE A 240 -9.42 14.79 -11.36
N ILE A 241 -8.68 14.26 -12.32
CA ILE A 241 -7.21 14.29 -12.25
C ILE A 241 -6.68 15.73 -12.25
N SER A 242 -7.16 16.57 -13.17
CA SER A 242 -6.66 17.94 -13.33
C SER A 242 -7.09 18.90 -12.23
N GLU A 243 -8.32 18.77 -11.72
CA GLU A 243 -8.89 19.71 -10.75
C GLU A 243 -8.66 19.24 -9.31
N CYS A 244 -8.75 17.93 -9.05
CA CYS A 244 -8.75 17.37 -7.71
C CYS A 244 -7.40 16.79 -7.29
N TYR A 245 -6.66 16.15 -8.20
CA TYR A 245 -5.46 15.39 -7.86
C TYR A 245 -4.15 16.14 -8.11
N LEU A 246 -3.86 16.56 -9.36
CA LEU A 246 -2.59 17.21 -9.71
C LEU A 246 -2.26 18.45 -8.86
N PRO A 247 -3.23 19.36 -8.56
CA PRO A 247 -2.94 20.54 -7.74
C PRO A 247 -2.61 20.22 -6.28
N LYS A 248 -2.84 18.98 -5.82
CA LYS A 248 -2.60 18.52 -4.45
C LYS A 248 -1.27 17.80 -4.28
N LEU A 249 -0.61 17.46 -5.38
CA LEU A 249 0.68 16.78 -5.38
C LEU A 249 1.80 17.68 -4.84
N LYS A 250 2.61 17.13 -3.95
CA LYS A 250 3.80 17.76 -3.35
C LYS A 250 4.94 16.76 -3.35
N LEU A 251 6.18 17.21 -3.54
CA LEU A 251 7.35 16.34 -3.34
C LEU A 251 7.66 16.21 -1.85
N ILE A 252 7.53 17.32 -1.12
CA ILE A 252 7.80 17.42 0.32
C ILE A 252 6.66 18.22 0.93
N ASP A 253 6.10 17.76 2.05
CA ASP A 253 5.18 18.57 2.85
C ASP A 253 5.75 18.82 4.24
N ILE A 254 5.30 19.87 4.91
CA ILE A 254 5.79 20.25 6.24
C ILE A 254 4.60 20.37 7.19
N SER A 255 4.80 20.02 8.46
CA SER A 255 3.80 20.27 9.49
C SER A 255 3.64 21.77 9.77
N ASP A 256 2.38 22.20 9.90
CA ASP A 256 2.06 23.57 10.31
C ASP A 256 2.35 23.77 11.81
N ASN A 257 2.25 22.70 12.59
CA ASN A 257 2.54 22.67 14.01
C ASN A 257 3.95 22.11 14.29
N PRO A 258 4.62 22.56 15.36
CA PRO A 258 5.81 21.90 15.86
C PRO A 258 5.51 20.47 16.33
N VAL A 259 6.56 19.68 16.52
CA VAL A 259 6.44 18.34 17.07
C VAL A 259 5.95 18.42 18.52
N PRO A 260 4.89 17.68 18.92
CA PRO A 260 4.44 17.65 20.31
C PRO A 260 5.58 17.28 21.27
N GLY A 261 5.83 18.11 22.28
CA GLY A 261 6.94 17.95 23.23
C GLY A 261 8.30 18.46 22.74
N HIS A 262 8.42 18.87 21.47
CA HIS A 262 9.65 19.35 20.85
C HIS A 262 9.37 20.60 19.99
N PRO A 263 9.12 21.78 20.59
CA PRO A 263 8.77 23.01 19.87
C PRO A 263 9.88 23.52 18.95
N ASP A 264 11.11 23.11 19.23
CA ASP A 264 12.33 23.36 18.46
C ASP A 264 12.50 22.40 17.28
N ARG A 265 11.55 21.46 17.07
CA ARG A 265 11.59 20.51 15.96
C ARG A 265 10.50 20.75 14.93
N LEU A 266 10.90 20.59 13.68
CA LEU A 266 10.04 20.69 12.51
C LEU A 266 9.88 19.32 11.85
N ARG A 267 8.63 18.93 11.63
CA ARG A 267 8.31 17.68 10.93
C ARG A 267 8.08 17.95 9.45
N PHE A 268 8.65 17.09 8.62
CA PHE A 268 8.38 17.07 7.19
C PHE A 268 8.02 15.66 6.72
N TYR A 269 7.35 15.61 5.58
CA TYR A 269 6.78 14.40 5.02
C TYR A 269 7.27 14.22 3.59
N THR A 270 7.68 13.01 3.25
CA THR A 270 8.06 12.59 1.90
C THR A 270 7.41 11.24 1.59
N HIS A 271 7.36 10.85 0.32
CA HIS A 271 6.91 9.50 -0.03
C HIS A 271 7.97 8.46 0.39
N ALA A 272 9.20 8.61 -0.13
CA ALA A 272 10.35 7.78 0.19
C ALA A 272 11.22 8.41 1.30
N PRO A 273 12.08 7.63 2.00
CA PRO A 273 13.05 8.17 2.95
C PRO A 273 13.90 9.29 2.35
N ALA A 274 14.10 10.37 3.09
CA ALA A 274 14.89 11.52 2.63
C ALA A 274 15.73 12.11 3.76
N GLY A 275 17.03 12.28 3.51
CA GLY A 275 17.99 12.93 4.37
C GLY A 275 18.42 14.28 3.78
N LYS A 276 19.34 14.96 4.47
CA LYS A 276 19.85 16.27 4.03
C LYS A 276 20.42 16.21 2.60
N ASN A 277 21.13 15.12 2.27
CA ASN A 277 21.79 14.97 0.98
C ASN A 277 20.78 14.78 -0.16
N GLU A 278 19.74 13.98 0.04
CA GLU A 278 18.66 13.77 -0.92
C GLU A 278 17.89 15.08 -1.16
N LEU A 279 17.58 15.79 -0.08
CA LEU A 279 16.92 17.10 -0.12
C LEU A 279 17.76 18.13 -0.90
N ASN A 280 19.06 18.21 -0.65
CA ASN A 280 19.96 19.11 -1.36
C ASN A 280 20.13 18.73 -2.84
N LYS A 281 20.23 17.44 -3.16
CA LYS A 281 20.29 16.95 -4.56
C LYS A 281 19.02 17.33 -5.32
N LEU A 282 17.85 17.09 -4.71
CA LEU A 282 16.56 17.46 -5.29
C LEU A 282 16.45 18.98 -5.48
N ALA A 283 16.76 19.75 -4.44
CA ALA A 283 16.71 21.21 -4.49
C ALA A 283 17.62 21.77 -5.59
N LYS A 284 18.85 21.26 -5.72
CA LYS A 284 19.79 21.69 -6.75
C LYS A 284 19.27 21.37 -8.16
N ALA A 285 18.68 20.20 -8.36
CA ALA A 285 18.14 19.81 -9.66
C ALA A 285 16.93 20.65 -10.09
N ILE A 286 16.05 21.00 -9.13
CA ILE A 286 14.81 21.75 -9.41
C ILE A 286 15.05 23.27 -9.46
N LEU A 287 15.84 23.80 -8.52
CA LEU A 287 16.05 25.25 -8.34
C LEU A 287 17.31 25.76 -9.06
N GLY A 288 18.21 24.86 -9.49
CA GLY A 288 19.47 25.22 -10.13
C GLY A 288 20.35 26.09 -9.22
N ASP A 289 20.94 27.14 -9.79
CA ASP A 289 21.83 28.08 -9.07
C ASP A 289 21.13 28.92 -7.99
N GLN A 290 19.78 28.90 -7.94
CA GLN A 290 19.02 29.57 -6.89
C GLN A 290 19.02 28.78 -5.58
N GLN A 291 19.47 27.53 -5.60
CA GLN A 291 19.51 26.69 -4.41
C GLN A 291 20.46 27.29 -3.37
N LYS A 292 19.95 27.43 -2.15
CA LYS A 292 20.73 27.77 -0.97
C LYS A 292 20.70 26.57 -0.03
N GLU A 293 21.83 26.23 0.57
CA GLU A 293 21.83 25.28 1.67
C GLU A 293 20.96 25.80 2.81
N PHE A 294 20.19 24.89 3.42
CA PHE A 294 19.41 25.20 4.62
C PHE A 294 20.20 24.81 5.87
N SER A 295 20.22 25.70 6.84
CA SER A 295 20.77 25.47 8.18
C SER A 295 19.80 25.89 9.29
N SER A 296 18.56 26.22 8.93
CA SER A 296 17.49 26.64 9.84
C SER A 296 16.13 26.22 9.32
N HIS A 297 15.14 26.16 10.23
CA HIS A 297 13.75 25.85 9.87
C HIS A 297 13.15 26.83 8.85
N ALA A 298 13.45 28.12 8.96
CA ALA A 298 12.94 29.13 8.03
C ALA A 298 13.48 28.92 6.62
N GLN A 299 14.78 28.66 6.47
CA GLN A 299 15.38 28.34 5.18
C GLN A 299 14.84 27.03 4.61
N PHE A 300 14.66 26.00 5.45
CA PHE A 300 14.10 24.73 5.02
C PHE A 300 12.65 24.88 4.52
N ARG A 301 11.80 25.63 5.24
CA ARG A 301 10.43 25.95 4.81
C ARG A 301 10.42 26.70 3.48
N SER A 302 11.29 27.69 3.30
CA SER A 302 11.42 28.43 2.04
C SER A 302 11.80 27.49 0.90
N MET A 303 12.85 26.67 1.09
CA MET A 303 13.32 25.71 0.09
C MET A 303 12.20 24.74 -0.33
N VAL A 304 11.45 24.18 0.62
CA VAL A 304 10.33 23.28 0.32
C VAL A 304 9.20 23.99 -0.42
N GLY A 305 8.91 25.25 -0.07
CA GLY A 305 7.97 26.09 -0.82
C GLY A 305 8.41 26.26 -2.28
N ASP A 306 9.67 26.62 -2.50
CA ASP A 306 10.24 26.83 -3.82
C ASP A 306 10.26 25.54 -4.65
N ILE A 307 10.64 24.40 -4.04
CA ILE A 307 10.61 23.08 -4.68
C ILE A 307 9.19 22.74 -5.15
N ASN A 308 8.18 22.87 -4.27
CA ASN A 308 6.81 22.52 -4.63
C ASN A 308 6.22 23.45 -5.68
N ASN A 309 6.56 24.75 -5.65
CA ASN A 309 6.12 25.70 -6.67
C ASN A 309 6.69 25.33 -8.05
N HIS A 310 7.97 25.00 -8.15
CA HIS A 310 8.58 24.54 -9.39
C HIS A 310 8.06 23.16 -9.82
N PHE A 311 7.81 22.26 -8.86
CA PHE A 311 7.21 20.97 -9.15
C PHE A 311 5.80 21.09 -9.74
N GLN A 312 4.98 22.02 -9.24
CA GLN A 312 3.67 22.33 -9.84
C GLN A 312 3.81 22.85 -11.27
N GLN A 313 4.82 23.69 -11.57
CA GLN A 313 5.12 24.10 -12.95
C GLN A 313 5.58 22.92 -13.84
N PHE A 314 6.35 21.99 -13.28
CA PHE A 314 6.74 20.75 -13.96
C PHE A 314 5.52 19.88 -14.32
N LEU A 315 4.58 19.70 -13.39
CA LEU A 315 3.35 18.95 -13.63
C LEU A 315 2.50 19.61 -14.73
N MET A 316 2.38 20.93 -14.70
CA MET A 316 1.60 21.72 -15.67
C MET A 316 2.33 21.95 -17.01
N ARG A 317 3.52 21.37 -17.22
CA ARG A 317 4.37 21.54 -18.41
C ARG A 317 4.74 23.01 -18.71
N THR A 318 4.71 23.89 -17.73
CA THR A 318 5.08 25.31 -17.89
C THR A 318 6.57 25.58 -17.64
N MET A 319 7.30 24.60 -17.10
CA MET A 319 8.76 24.65 -16.94
C MET A 319 9.51 24.44 -18.27
N ASP A 320 10.69 25.03 -18.46
CA ASP A 320 11.56 24.82 -19.64
C ASP A 320 11.91 23.33 -19.89
N ALA A 321 12.00 22.92 -21.16
CA ALA A 321 12.18 21.51 -21.54
C ALA A 321 13.46 20.85 -21.01
N LEU A 322 14.58 21.55 -21.02
CA LEU A 322 15.84 21.01 -20.53
C LEU A 322 15.81 20.91 -19.00
N LYS A 323 15.30 21.95 -18.33
CA LYS A 323 15.08 21.93 -16.87
C LYS A 323 14.16 20.79 -16.44
N ARG A 324 13.11 20.52 -17.22
CA ARG A 324 12.19 19.39 -16.97
C ARG A 324 12.91 18.05 -16.99
N LYS A 325 13.82 17.81 -17.94
CA LYS A 325 14.54 16.52 -18.02
C LYS A 325 15.44 16.29 -16.81
N VAL A 326 16.17 17.32 -16.38
CA VAL A 326 17.03 17.24 -15.18
C VAL A 326 16.18 17.06 -13.92
N ALA A 327 15.09 17.83 -13.80
CA ALA A 327 14.16 17.71 -12.69
C ALA A 327 13.49 16.32 -12.63
N ASP A 328 13.09 15.75 -13.76
CA ASP A 328 12.42 14.44 -13.81
C ASP A 328 13.31 13.31 -13.28
N ALA A 329 14.59 13.30 -13.67
CA ALA A 329 15.56 12.32 -13.16
C ALA A 329 15.76 12.45 -11.64
N ALA A 330 15.93 13.68 -11.13
CA ALA A 330 16.08 13.91 -9.70
C ALA A 330 14.82 13.60 -8.89
N ILE A 331 13.63 13.90 -9.45
CA ILE A 331 12.34 13.54 -8.85
C ILE A 331 12.20 12.02 -8.81
N HIS A 332 12.54 11.32 -9.90
CA HIS A 332 12.54 9.87 -9.95
C HIS A 332 13.44 9.29 -8.84
N ASP A 333 14.70 9.71 -8.77
CA ASP A 333 15.62 9.22 -7.73
C ASP A 333 15.10 9.50 -6.32
N PHE A 334 14.49 10.67 -6.11
CA PHE A 334 13.93 11.07 -4.83
C PHE A 334 12.77 10.17 -4.40
N VAL A 335 11.78 9.94 -5.27
CA VAL A 335 10.61 9.08 -4.93
C VAL A 335 10.94 7.59 -4.89
N TRP A 336 12.09 7.17 -5.42
CA TRP A 336 12.59 5.79 -5.38
C TRP A 336 13.66 5.55 -4.31
N THR A 337 13.98 6.56 -3.50
CA THR A 337 15.02 6.41 -2.48
C THR A 337 14.67 5.28 -1.50
N ARG A 338 15.68 4.51 -1.09
CA ARG A 338 15.59 3.42 -0.11
C ARG A 338 16.53 3.74 1.04
N ALA A 339 16.14 3.53 2.29
CA ALA A 339 16.97 3.84 3.45
C ALA A 339 18.27 3.03 3.44
N ALA A 340 18.27 1.83 2.88
CA ALA A 340 19.47 1.02 2.68
C ALA A 340 20.52 1.67 1.76
N LYS A 341 20.15 2.69 0.98
CA LYS A 341 21.05 3.47 0.10
C LYS A 341 21.41 4.84 0.68
N MET A 342 20.89 5.19 1.85
CA MET A 342 21.17 6.47 2.50
C MET A 342 22.47 6.40 3.30
N ASP A 343 23.12 7.55 3.45
CA ASP A 343 24.35 7.65 4.24
C ASP A 343 24.11 7.27 5.70
N GLU A 344 25.10 6.61 6.31
CA GLU A 344 25.07 6.34 7.75
C GLU A 344 24.95 7.65 8.53
N GLY A 345 24.07 7.70 9.53
CA GLY A 345 23.84 8.92 10.32
C GLY A 345 22.97 9.99 9.65
N TRP A 346 22.28 9.70 8.53
CA TRP A 346 21.35 10.67 7.92
C TRP A 346 20.28 11.17 8.90
N ARG A 347 19.82 10.30 9.81
CA ARG A 347 18.86 10.66 10.86
C ARG A 347 19.46 11.62 11.89
N ASP A 348 20.70 11.39 12.30
CA ASP A 348 21.40 12.25 13.26
C ASP A 348 21.67 13.63 12.65
N THR A 349 21.96 13.67 11.35
CA THR A 349 22.09 14.92 10.59
C THR A 349 20.79 15.71 10.61
N LEU A 350 19.64 15.07 10.37
CA LEU A 350 18.34 15.74 10.46
C LEU A 350 18.02 16.19 11.89
N ALA A 351 18.27 15.33 12.88
CA ALA A 351 18.03 15.63 14.29
C ALA A 351 18.85 16.85 14.76
N THR A 352 20.10 16.97 14.31
CA THR A 352 20.96 18.13 14.58
C THR A 352 20.41 19.44 13.99
N LEU A 353 19.65 19.35 12.89
CA LEU A 353 18.98 20.48 12.25
C LEU A 353 17.58 20.76 12.84
N GLY A 354 17.16 20.01 13.86
CA GLY A 354 15.80 20.07 14.41
C GLY A 354 14.74 19.46 13.48
N LEU A 355 15.12 18.64 12.50
CA LEU A 355 14.18 18.08 11.52
C LEU A 355 13.77 16.64 11.85
N GLU A 356 12.50 16.33 11.64
CA GLU A 356 11.94 14.97 11.76
C GLU A 356 11.30 14.56 10.44
N CYS A 357 11.85 13.53 9.77
CA CYS A 357 11.32 13.01 8.52
C CYS A 357 10.26 11.94 8.77
N PHE A 358 9.10 12.10 8.16
CA PHE A 358 8.06 11.08 8.04
C PHE A 358 7.98 10.63 6.60
N HIS A 359 7.99 9.33 6.39
CA HIS A 359 7.89 8.78 5.05
C HIS A 359 7.01 7.54 5.02
N GLY A 360 6.70 7.10 3.81
CA GLY A 360 5.97 5.87 3.54
C GLY A 360 6.83 4.64 3.68
N HIS A 361 6.55 3.66 2.83
CA HIS A 361 7.14 2.35 2.96
C HIS A 361 8.50 2.26 2.26
N ASP A 362 9.50 1.77 3.00
CA ASP A 362 10.79 1.35 2.46
C ASP A 362 10.86 -0.18 2.53
N GLY A 363 10.65 -0.85 1.39
CA GLY A 363 10.44 -2.31 1.33
C GLY A 363 11.61 -3.20 1.74
N LEU A 364 12.68 -2.65 2.32
CA LEU A 364 13.90 -3.34 2.71
C LEU A 364 14.44 -2.83 4.05
N LEU A 365 13.72 -3.03 5.14
CA LEU A 365 14.31 -2.93 6.49
C LEU A 365 14.70 -4.31 7.03
N ASN A 366 15.81 -4.83 6.51
CA ASN A 366 16.65 -5.82 7.21
C ASN A 366 17.63 -5.12 8.20
N VAL A 367 17.28 -3.94 8.71
CA VAL A 367 18.12 -3.19 9.65
C VAL A 367 17.76 -3.65 11.06
N LYS A 368 18.58 -4.54 11.63
CA LYS A 368 18.61 -4.79 13.08
C LYS A 368 18.89 -3.44 13.76
N ASN A 369 17.93 -2.81 14.42
CA ASN A 369 18.20 -1.81 15.46
C ASN A 369 16.98 -1.59 16.37
N GLY A 370 17.21 -1.79 17.67
CA GLY A 370 16.21 -1.87 18.74
C GLY A 370 15.75 -0.53 19.32
N ASP A 371 15.59 0.51 18.51
CA ASP A 371 15.09 1.83 18.99
C ASP A 371 14.10 2.47 18.00
N LEU A 372 13.07 1.71 17.61
CA LEU A 372 11.90 2.26 16.91
C LEU A 372 10.90 2.87 17.89
N ASN A 373 11.36 3.76 18.77
CA ASN A 373 10.49 4.64 19.54
C ASN A 373 10.46 6.01 18.87
N HIS A 374 9.49 6.15 17.95
CA HIS A 374 8.65 7.32 17.71
C HIS A 374 8.28 7.44 16.22
N VAL A 375 7.02 7.11 15.98
CA VAL A 375 6.16 7.42 14.82
C VAL A 375 6.50 6.78 13.46
N THR A 376 7.76 6.62 13.06
CA THR A 376 8.12 5.82 11.87
C THR A 376 7.79 4.34 12.05
N GLY A 377 8.05 3.80 13.25
CA GLY A 377 7.66 2.43 13.63
C GLY A 377 6.15 2.20 13.64
N GLN A 378 5.32 3.24 13.78
CA GLN A 378 3.86 3.08 13.79
C GLN A 378 3.28 2.99 12.38
N ILE A 379 3.75 3.84 11.44
CA ILE A 379 3.34 3.76 10.02
C ILE A 379 3.88 2.47 9.37
N GLN A 380 5.11 2.06 9.70
CA GLN A 380 5.73 0.84 9.19
C GLN A 380 5.09 -0.44 9.74
N LEU A 381 4.71 -0.45 11.03
CA LEU A 381 3.98 -1.57 11.60
C LEU A 381 2.56 -1.66 11.04
N ASP A 382 1.90 -0.52 10.77
CA ASP A 382 0.60 -0.51 10.13
C ASP A 382 0.70 -1.10 8.70
N GLY A 383 1.76 -0.82 7.94
CA GLY A 383 2.04 -1.45 6.63
C GLY A 383 2.35 -2.96 6.70
N LEU A 384 3.14 -3.40 7.68
CA LEU A 384 3.37 -4.83 7.92
C LEU A 384 2.07 -5.56 8.30
N LEU A 385 1.27 -4.94 9.17
CA LEU A 385 -0.02 -5.49 9.58
C LEU A 385 -1.03 -5.47 8.43
N GLN A 386 -0.97 -4.51 7.51
CA GLN A 386 -1.74 -4.50 6.27
C GLN A 386 -1.37 -5.68 5.37
N ASN A 387 -0.07 -5.96 5.17
CA ASN A 387 0.37 -7.12 4.39
C ASN A 387 -0.09 -8.45 5.03
N ILE A 388 0.01 -8.56 6.36
CA ILE A 388 -0.50 -9.72 7.10
C ILE A 388 -2.03 -9.83 6.97
N ALA A 389 -2.76 -8.72 7.12
CA ALA A 389 -4.22 -8.70 7.03
C ALA A 389 -4.73 -8.99 5.61
N GLN A 390 -4.05 -8.50 4.58
CA GLN A 390 -4.37 -8.76 3.17
C GLN A 390 -4.18 -10.25 2.82
N ILE A 391 -3.14 -10.89 3.34
CA ILE A 391 -2.91 -12.33 3.12
C ILE A 391 -3.89 -13.18 3.93
N LEU A 392 -4.24 -12.78 5.16
CA LEU A 392 -5.37 -13.39 5.88
C LEU A 392 -6.71 -13.17 5.16
N TYR A 393 -6.85 -12.06 4.42
CA TYR A 393 -8.00 -11.70 3.60
C TYR A 393 -8.13 -12.61 2.37
N ASP A 394 -7.01 -13.00 1.74
CA ASP A 394 -7.00 -13.80 0.51
C ASP A 394 -7.11 -15.32 0.78
N TYR A 395 -6.82 -15.76 2.01
CA TYR A 395 -6.74 -17.20 2.35
C TYR A 395 -7.45 -17.57 3.68
N PRO A 396 -8.79 -17.48 3.74
CA PRO A 396 -9.53 -17.82 4.96
C PRO A 396 -9.44 -19.31 5.34
N ASP A 397 -9.27 -20.18 4.34
CA ASP A 397 -9.34 -21.64 4.44
C ASP A 397 -7.98 -22.33 4.68
N GLU A 398 -6.87 -21.58 4.68
CA GLU A 398 -5.55 -22.13 4.98
C GLU A 398 -5.47 -22.65 6.44
N PRO A 399 -4.81 -23.79 6.69
CA PRO A 399 -4.60 -24.29 8.04
C PRO A 399 -3.99 -23.22 8.95
N LEU A 400 -4.45 -23.17 10.20
CA LEU A 400 -4.02 -22.14 11.16
C LEU A 400 -2.49 -22.11 11.31
N ASP A 401 -1.84 -23.26 11.23
CA ASP A 401 -0.37 -23.38 11.33
C ASP A 401 0.35 -22.75 10.13
N ALA A 402 -0.19 -22.85 8.91
CA ALA A 402 0.40 -22.22 7.74
C ALA A 402 0.31 -20.69 7.83
N ARG A 403 -0.85 -20.18 8.27
CA ARG A 403 -1.05 -18.74 8.54
C ARG A 403 -0.13 -18.25 9.66
N ARG A 404 0.03 -19.04 10.73
CA ARG A 404 0.94 -18.73 11.85
C ARG A 404 2.40 -18.69 11.41
N GLN A 405 2.88 -19.71 10.68
CA GLN A 405 4.26 -19.76 10.18
C GLN A 405 4.57 -18.57 9.26
N PHE A 406 3.61 -18.18 8.42
CA PHE A 406 3.73 -16.99 7.58
C PHE A 406 3.89 -15.72 8.43
N VAL A 407 2.99 -15.51 9.38
CA VAL A 407 3.02 -14.36 10.29
C VAL A 407 4.34 -14.32 11.06
N GLU A 408 4.77 -15.45 11.61
CA GLU A 408 6.07 -15.58 12.29
C GLU A 408 7.25 -15.29 11.36
N ARG A 409 7.18 -15.66 10.08
CA ARG A 409 8.22 -15.36 9.09
C ARG A 409 8.27 -13.88 8.76
N GLU A 410 7.11 -13.22 8.59
CA GLU A 410 7.05 -11.77 8.33
C GLU A 410 7.49 -10.95 9.54
N PHE A 411 7.09 -11.35 10.75
CA PHE A 411 7.60 -10.75 11.98
C PHE A 411 9.13 -10.96 12.11
N ARG A 412 9.65 -12.16 11.81
CA ARG A 412 11.10 -12.39 11.77
C ARG A 412 11.80 -11.55 10.70
N ARG A 413 11.18 -11.36 9.52
CA ARG A 413 11.71 -10.54 8.42
C ARG A 413 11.92 -9.09 8.84
N VAL A 414 11.07 -8.56 9.72
CA VAL A 414 11.19 -7.19 10.25
C VAL A 414 11.88 -7.13 11.63
N GLY A 415 12.53 -8.22 12.07
CA GLY A 415 13.27 -8.25 13.33
C GLY A 415 12.40 -8.31 14.60
N ILE A 416 11.11 -8.63 14.49
CA ILE A 416 10.21 -8.83 15.63
C ILE A 416 10.23 -10.31 16.02
N LEU A 417 10.76 -10.61 17.21
CA LEU A 417 10.71 -11.94 17.79
C LEU A 417 9.40 -12.13 18.54
N LEU A 418 8.51 -12.98 18.02
CA LEU A 418 7.34 -13.43 18.77
C LEU A 418 7.80 -14.38 19.89
N PRO A 419 7.22 -14.31 21.10
CA PRO A 419 7.53 -15.26 22.16
C PRO A 419 7.20 -16.66 21.67
N VAL A 420 8.23 -17.52 21.61
CA VAL A 420 8.05 -18.93 21.27
C VAL A 420 7.20 -19.52 22.39
N SER A 421 6.00 -20.01 22.06
CA SER A 421 5.18 -20.78 22.99
C SER A 421 6.04 -21.94 23.50
N GLY A 422 6.36 -21.91 24.80
CA GLY A 422 7.09 -22.98 25.46
C GLY A 422 6.37 -24.33 25.35
N PRO A 423 7.07 -25.44 25.61
CA PRO A 423 6.53 -26.77 25.41
C PRO A 423 5.31 -27.03 26.29
N ASP A 424 4.37 -27.79 25.73
CA ASP A 424 3.13 -28.27 26.32
C ASP A 424 3.22 -28.46 27.84
N ILE A 425 2.45 -27.66 28.58
CA ILE A 425 2.09 -28.01 29.94
C ILE A 425 1.17 -29.23 29.83
N GLN A 426 1.76 -30.42 29.98
CA GLN A 426 1.02 -31.63 30.22
C GLN A 426 0.07 -31.42 31.39
N ALA A 427 -1.21 -31.64 31.12
CA ALA A 427 -2.23 -31.79 32.12
C ALA A 427 -1.83 -32.92 33.08
N THR A 428 -1.34 -32.55 34.26
CA THR A 428 -1.33 -33.43 35.42
C THR A 428 -2.50 -33.01 36.30
N GLY A 429 -3.35 -34.00 36.57
CA GLY A 429 -4.65 -33.80 37.18
C GLY A 429 -4.61 -33.48 38.66
N SER A 430 -5.80 -33.07 39.12
CA SER A 430 -6.39 -33.36 40.43
C SER A 430 -5.49 -33.26 41.67
N GLY A 431 -5.70 -32.20 42.46
CA GLY A 431 -5.24 -32.13 43.84
C GLY A 431 -5.90 -30.98 44.57
N GLY A 432 -7.10 -31.21 45.09
CA GLY A 432 -7.82 -30.27 45.94
C GLY A 432 -7.07 -29.98 47.24
N LEU A 433 -7.26 -28.75 47.74
CA LEU A 433 -6.97 -28.41 49.12
C LEU A 433 -7.85 -29.26 50.04
N ALA A 434 -7.24 -29.99 50.96
CA ALA A 434 -7.91 -30.39 52.20
C ALA A 434 -6.97 -30.24 53.39
N ALA A 435 -7.55 -29.68 54.44
CA ALA A 435 -6.98 -29.45 55.74
C ALA A 435 -6.50 -30.75 56.42
N ALA A 436 -5.51 -30.56 57.30
CA ALA A 436 -5.34 -31.20 58.60
C ALA A 436 -5.65 -32.71 58.78
N THR A 437 -4.59 -33.38 59.25
CA THR A 437 -4.55 -34.44 60.27
C THR A 437 -4.88 -35.90 59.90
N SER A 438 -3.83 -36.71 60.09
CA SER A 438 -3.76 -38.01 60.80
C SER A 438 -4.14 -39.34 60.12
N SER A 439 -3.25 -40.30 60.42
CA SER A 439 -3.39 -41.77 60.49
C SER A 439 -3.48 -42.63 59.21
N ALA A 440 -2.34 -43.25 58.90
CA ALA A 440 -2.07 -44.70 58.89
C ALA A 440 -3.08 -45.71 58.29
N GLY A 441 -2.55 -46.58 57.42
CA GLY A 441 -3.06 -47.92 57.09
C GLY A 441 -2.92 -48.23 55.59
N MET A 442 -1.92 -49.00 55.13
CA MET A 442 -1.81 -50.48 55.11
C MET A 442 -2.37 -51.17 53.83
N PHE A 443 -1.51 -52.02 53.26
CA PHE A 443 -1.74 -53.22 52.43
C PHE A 443 -2.08 -53.14 50.91
N ALA A 444 -1.06 -53.52 50.12
CA ALA A 444 -0.96 -54.69 49.23
C ALA A 444 -1.86 -54.86 47.99
N GLY A 445 -1.20 -55.25 46.88
CA GLY A 445 -1.61 -56.43 46.12
C GLY A 445 -1.57 -56.30 44.59
N PRO A 446 -1.08 -57.29 43.81
CA PRO A 446 -0.60 -57.12 42.43
C PRO A 446 -1.40 -57.98 41.40
N THR A 447 -0.79 -58.17 40.21
CA THR A 447 -0.99 -59.24 39.18
C THR A 447 -1.72 -58.82 37.88
N THR A 448 -0.98 -58.65 36.77
CA THR A 448 -0.68 -59.56 35.61
C THR A 448 -1.82 -59.72 34.59
N VAL A 449 -1.53 -59.68 33.28
CA VAL A 449 -1.46 -60.82 32.34
C VAL A 449 -1.24 -60.32 30.90
N SER A 450 -0.62 -61.20 30.11
CA SER A 450 -0.06 -61.18 28.77
C SER A 450 -1.01 -60.98 27.58
N ALA A 451 -0.48 -60.64 26.39
CA ALA A 451 -0.16 -61.60 25.32
C ALA A 451 -0.11 -60.95 23.91
N THR A 452 0.92 -61.35 23.18
CA THR A 452 1.30 -61.17 21.76
C THR A 452 0.50 -62.10 20.80
N PRO A 453 0.89 -62.35 19.53
CA PRO A 453 1.19 -61.47 18.36
C PRO A 453 0.52 -62.01 17.04
N ALA A 454 0.84 -61.43 15.86
CA ALA A 454 1.52 -62.12 14.71
C ALA A 454 1.19 -61.60 13.29
N SER A 455 2.28 -61.45 12.49
CA SER A 455 2.44 -61.77 11.04
C SER A 455 1.70 -60.90 10.00
N SER A 456 2.08 -60.68 8.73
CA SER A 456 3.06 -61.22 7.75
C SER A 456 3.11 -60.18 6.58
N ALA A 457 4.26 -59.80 5.99
CA ALA A 457 5.00 -60.36 4.84
C ALA A 457 4.78 -59.68 3.45
N ALA A 458 5.90 -59.59 2.71
CA ALA A 458 6.11 -59.64 1.24
C ALA A 458 6.25 -58.34 0.38
N ALA A 459 7.53 -58.01 0.13
CA ALA A 459 8.26 -57.68 -1.12
C ALA A 459 7.57 -57.30 -2.46
N ALA A 460 8.15 -56.33 -3.18
CA ALA A 460 8.78 -56.50 -4.51
C ALA A 460 9.43 -55.18 -5.04
N ALA A 461 10.46 -55.34 -5.87
CA ALA A 461 11.35 -54.32 -6.43
C ALA A 461 10.90 -53.72 -7.77
N ALA A 462 11.39 -52.52 -8.13
CA ALA A 462 11.57 -52.08 -9.52
C ALA A 462 12.55 -50.90 -9.63
N ALA A 463 13.20 -50.81 -10.79
CA ALA A 463 14.47 -50.15 -11.08
C ALA A 463 14.41 -48.66 -11.46
N SER A 464 15.56 -47.98 -11.29
CA SER A 464 15.90 -46.66 -11.83
C SER A 464 16.18 -46.69 -13.34
N PRO A 465 16.00 -45.55 -14.04
CA PRO A 465 16.79 -45.26 -15.21
C PRO A 465 17.67 -44.01 -15.03
N HIS A 466 18.92 -44.18 -15.46
CA HIS A 466 19.85 -43.13 -15.86
C HIS A 466 19.24 -42.20 -16.91
N TYR A 467 19.50 -40.90 -16.81
CA TYR A 467 19.39 -39.97 -17.93
C TYR A 467 20.77 -39.45 -18.32
N SER A 468 21.08 -39.67 -19.58
CA SER A 468 22.28 -39.26 -20.30
C SER A 468 22.20 -37.81 -20.77
N ASP A 469 23.34 -37.14 -20.63
CA ASP A 469 23.77 -35.90 -21.27
C ASP A 469 23.69 -35.98 -22.81
N PRO A 470 23.26 -34.90 -23.48
CA PRO A 470 23.82 -34.59 -24.80
C PRO A 470 24.17 -33.11 -25.02
N HIS A 471 25.42 -32.91 -25.45
CA HIS A 471 25.86 -31.98 -26.49
C HIS A 471 25.80 -30.46 -26.26
N ASN A 472 26.86 -29.93 -25.66
CA ASN A 472 27.94 -29.19 -26.36
C ASN A 472 27.55 -28.44 -27.65
N LEU A 473 27.40 -27.10 -27.57
CA LEU A 473 27.65 -26.18 -28.69
C LEU A 473 28.23 -24.85 -28.17
N ASP A 474 29.55 -24.72 -28.36
CA ASP A 474 30.30 -23.47 -28.37
C ASP A 474 30.11 -22.80 -29.73
N HIS A 475 29.62 -21.57 -29.72
CA HIS A 475 29.81 -20.62 -30.83
C HIS A 475 30.00 -19.22 -30.26
N THR A 476 31.20 -18.98 -29.76
CA THR A 476 31.87 -17.69 -29.98
C THR A 476 31.87 -17.37 -31.47
N PHE A 477 31.07 -16.38 -31.91
CA PHE A 477 31.36 -15.43 -33.00
C PHE A 477 30.10 -14.60 -33.29
N LEU A 478 30.04 -13.37 -32.76
CA LEU A 478 29.39 -12.22 -33.42
C LEU A 478 29.81 -10.95 -32.64
N LYS A 479 31.05 -10.53 -32.90
CA LYS A 479 31.47 -9.13 -32.78
C LYS A 479 31.12 -8.42 -34.08
N LYS A 480 30.23 -7.45 -34.02
CA LYS A 480 30.37 -6.14 -34.67
C LYS A 480 29.64 -5.10 -33.86
#